data_AF-A0A379B054-F1
#
_entry.id   AF-A0A379B054-F1
#
_cell.length_a   1.000
_cell.length_b   1.000
_cell.length_c   1.000
_cell.angle_alpha   90.00
_cell.angle_beta   90.00
_cell.angle_gamma   90.00
#
_symmetry.space_group_name_H-M   'P 1'
#
loop_
_entity.id
_entity.type
_entity.pdbx_description
1 polymer ?
#
loop_
_entity_poly.entity_id
_entity_poly.type
_entity_poly.pdbx_seq_one_letter_code
_entity_poly.pdbx_strand_id
1 'polypeptide(L)'
;MIFTETDYHSIAHQFAHFKVAQIEYIIDFSSDNDVIETLFPLDKQIETLLKNRKTYSVKFGVKAYYESTDPNIDLYAPPKNHHLKKTDIQQLKEQLETLLYKHYLTYQPECYFFIAERPSLSRMYQKMCDNRHPLMIDFKPVGQLGDNADCFIIKTPNYKE
;
A
#
# COMPACT_ATOMS: atom_id res chain seq x y z
N MET A 1 -8.84 1.61 -18.79
CA MET A 1 -7.65 1.92 -17.98
C MET A 1 -8.00 1.62 -16.53
N ILE A 2 -7.20 0.81 -15.81
CA ILE A 2 -7.51 0.41 -14.41
C ILE A 2 -7.08 1.50 -13.42
N PHE A 3 -5.99 2.19 -13.74
CA PHE A 3 -5.44 3.26 -12.91
C PHE A 3 -5.79 4.63 -13.50
N THR A 4 -6.15 5.56 -12.63
CA THR A 4 -6.27 6.98 -12.93
C THR A 4 -4.99 7.66 -12.48
N GLU A 5 -4.35 8.41 -13.36
CA GLU A 5 -3.08 9.10 -13.08
C GLU A 5 -3.35 10.57 -12.79
N THR A 6 -2.71 11.11 -11.75
CA THR A 6 -2.75 12.55 -11.46
C THR A 6 -1.41 13.01 -10.90
N ASP A 7 -1.04 14.25 -11.16
CA ASP A 7 0.09 14.90 -10.49
C ASP A 7 -0.43 15.84 -9.41
N TYR A 8 -0.02 15.61 -8.16
CA TYR A 8 -0.32 16.48 -7.02
C TYR A 8 0.98 16.91 -6.35
N HIS A 9 1.23 18.22 -6.24
CA HIS A 9 2.50 18.77 -5.75
C HIS A 9 3.75 18.20 -6.43
N SER A 10 3.68 17.88 -7.73
CA SER A 10 4.75 17.24 -8.51
C SER A 10 5.06 15.78 -8.13
N ILE A 11 4.22 15.17 -7.30
CA ILE A 11 4.25 13.73 -7.02
C ILE A 11 3.29 13.05 -7.98
N ALA A 12 3.78 12.06 -8.70
CA ALA A 12 2.95 11.23 -9.58
C ALA A 12 2.16 10.22 -8.75
N HIS A 13 0.84 10.29 -8.86
CA HIS A 13 -0.10 9.36 -8.22
C HIS A 13 -0.79 8.48 -9.25
N GLN A 14 -1.00 7.22 -8.89
CA GLN A 14 -1.85 6.28 -9.62
C GLN A 14 -2.89 5.72 -8.67
N PHE A 15 -4.16 5.93 -8.99
CA PHE A 15 -5.28 5.50 -8.16
C PHE A 15 -6.03 4.35 -8.80
N ALA A 16 -6.52 3.43 -7.98
CA ALA A 16 -7.58 2.52 -8.39
C ALA A 16 -8.71 2.50 -7.36
N HIS A 17 -9.95 2.51 -7.86
CA HIS A 17 -11.15 2.41 -7.05
C HIS A 17 -11.69 0.98 -7.11
N PHE A 18 -12.14 0.46 -5.99
CA PHE A 18 -12.74 -0.86 -5.92
C PHE A 18 -13.74 -0.94 -4.76
N LYS A 19 -14.51 -2.03 -4.73
CA LYS A 19 -15.62 -2.19 -3.80
C LYS A 19 -15.60 -3.57 -3.15
N VAL A 20 -15.73 -3.60 -1.82
CA VAL A 20 -15.82 -4.83 -1.03
C VAL A 20 -16.93 -4.64 0.00
N ALA A 21 -17.85 -5.62 0.11
CA ALA A 21 -18.97 -5.56 1.05
C ALA A 21 -19.72 -4.22 1.04
N GLN A 22 -20.02 -3.70 -0.15
CA GLN A 22 -20.67 -2.39 -0.36
C GLN A 22 -19.88 -1.13 0.02
N ILE A 23 -18.66 -1.27 0.54
CA ILE A 23 -17.78 -0.14 0.87
C ILE A 23 -16.87 0.18 -0.33
N GLU A 24 -16.80 1.45 -0.69
CA GLU A 24 -15.89 1.95 -1.71
C GLU A 24 -14.52 2.27 -1.10
N TYR A 25 -13.50 1.71 -1.73
CA TYR A 25 -12.11 1.87 -1.34
C TYR A 25 -11.31 2.51 -2.46
N ILE A 26 -10.21 3.15 -2.05
CA ILE A 26 -9.17 3.66 -2.93
C ILE A 26 -7.83 3.06 -2.51
N ILE A 27 -7.03 2.70 -3.51
CA ILE A 27 -5.60 2.48 -3.34
C ILE A 27 -4.86 3.56 -4.14
N ASP A 28 -3.86 4.15 -3.51
CA ASP A 28 -3.00 5.20 -4.06
C ASP A 28 -1.56 4.69 -4.08
N PHE A 29 -0.97 4.71 -5.27
CA PHE A 29 0.45 4.47 -5.50
C PHE A 29 1.11 5.81 -5.76
N SER A 30 1.99 6.25 -4.88
CA SER A 30 2.75 7.49 -5.05
C SER A 30 4.25 7.24 -5.14
N SER A 31 4.88 7.86 -6.12
CA SER A 31 6.34 7.85 -6.28
C SER A 31 6.92 9.12 -5.68
N ASP A 32 7.00 9.17 -4.36
CA ASP A 32 7.56 10.31 -3.61
C ASP A 32 8.86 9.89 -2.92
N ASN A 33 9.98 10.15 -3.59
CA ASN A 33 11.30 9.82 -3.04
C ASN A 33 11.64 10.68 -1.83
N ASP A 34 11.20 11.95 -1.79
CA ASP A 34 11.53 12.86 -0.70
C ASP A 34 10.89 12.35 0.60
N VAL A 35 9.62 11.94 0.56
CA VAL A 35 8.95 11.34 1.73
C VAL A 35 9.60 10.03 2.14
N ILE A 36 9.95 9.15 1.18
CA ILE A 36 10.61 7.87 1.50
C ILE A 36 11.97 8.12 2.18
N GLU A 37 12.76 9.08 1.68
CA GLU A 37 14.07 9.41 2.22
C GLU A 37 14.00 9.97 3.65
N THR A 38 12.90 10.62 4.04
CA THR A 38 12.71 11.08 5.43
C THR A 38 12.68 9.94 6.45
N LEU A 39 12.44 8.69 6.01
CA LEU A 39 12.36 7.51 6.86
C LEU A 39 13.72 6.83 7.06
N PHE A 40 14.70 7.10 6.21
CA PHE A 40 16.01 6.45 6.24
C PHE A 40 16.80 6.66 7.54
N PRO A 41 16.74 7.84 8.19
CA PRO A 41 17.35 8.03 9.49
C PRO A 41 16.72 7.19 10.61
N LEU A 42 15.46 6.75 10.44
CA LEU A 42 14.72 5.99 11.45
C LEU A 42 15.07 4.50 11.42
N ASP A 43 15.35 3.94 10.23
CA ASP A 43 15.75 2.54 10.09
C ASP A 43 16.69 2.34 8.89
N LYS A 44 17.94 1.96 9.18
CA LYS A 44 18.95 1.69 8.14
C LYS A 44 18.58 0.51 7.23
N GLN A 45 17.74 -0.42 7.69
CA GLN A 45 17.24 -1.48 6.84
C GLN A 45 16.30 -0.91 5.77
N ILE A 46 15.43 0.04 6.13
CA ILE A 46 14.57 0.75 5.17
C ILE A 46 15.43 1.50 4.15
N GLU A 47 16.46 2.22 4.60
CA GLU A 47 17.41 2.89 3.68
C GLU A 47 18.03 1.87 2.70
N THR A 48 18.58 0.79 3.21
CA THR A 48 19.25 -0.24 2.38
C THR A 48 18.31 -0.84 1.35
N LEU A 49 17.02 -1.02 1.72
CA LEU A 49 16.04 -1.67 0.88
C LEU A 49 15.43 -0.73 -0.18
N LEU A 50 15.33 0.58 0.08
CA LEU A 50 14.59 1.52 -0.77
C LEU A 50 15.48 2.52 -1.52
N LYS A 51 16.68 2.81 -1.03
CA LYS A 51 17.56 3.84 -1.62
C LYS A 51 17.92 3.50 -3.07
N ASN A 52 17.76 4.48 -3.95
CA ASN A 52 17.98 4.36 -5.40
C ASN A 52 17.11 3.29 -6.08
N ARG A 53 15.98 2.89 -5.46
CA ARG A 53 15.02 1.95 -6.06
C ARG A 53 13.80 2.68 -6.58
N LYS A 54 13.25 2.21 -7.70
CA LYS A 54 11.94 2.64 -8.18
C LYS A 54 10.85 2.12 -7.24
N THR A 55 10.58 2.90 -6.19
CA THR A 55 9.69 2.57 -5.10
C THR A 55 8.38 3.32 -5.23
N TYR A 56 7.27 2.64 -4.94
CA TYR A 56 5.98 3.30 -4.74
C TYR A 56 5.54 3.12 -3.30
N SER A 57 5.23 4.23 -2.64
CA SER A 57 4.49 4.23 -1.39
C SER A 57 3.04 3.90 -1.69
N VAL A 58 2.46 2.99 -0.91
CA VAL A 58 1.09 2.52 -1.13
C VAL A 58 0.22 2.91 0.05
N LYS A 59 -0.82 3.69 -0.22
CA LYS A 59 -1.87 4.04 0.73
C LYS A 59 -3.17 3.37 0.32
N PHE A 60 -3.91 2.89 1.31
CA PHE A 60 -5.21 2.26 1.11
C PHE A 60 -6.17 2.77 2.19
N GLY A 61 -7.38 3.14 1.76
CA GLY A 61 -8.38 3.66 2.67
C GLY A 61 -9.78 3.67 2.07
N VAL A 62 -10.76 4.03 2.89
CA VAL A 62 -12.14 4.24 2.43
C VAL A 62 -12.16 5.48 1.54
N LYS A 63 -12.73 5.35 0.34
CA LYS A 63 -12.73 6.42 -0.69
C LYS A 63 -13.30 7.73 -0.15
N ALA A 64 -14.41 7.66 0.57
CA ALA A 64 -15.05 8.84 1.15
C ALA A 64 -14.19 9.58 2.17
N TYR A 65 -13.22 8.92 2.81
CA TYR A 65 -12.30 9.59 3.74
C TYR A 65 -11.17 10.27 2.98
N TYR A 66 -10.66 9.58 1.96
CA TYR A 66 -9.63 10.10 1.06
C TYR A 66 -10.06 11.35 0.29
N GLU A 67 -11.31 11.38 -0.16
CA GLU A 67 -11.87 12.48 -0.95
C GLU A 67 -12.52 13.58 -0.10
N SER A 68 -12.43 13.48 1.23
CA SER A 68 -13.06 14.46 2.12
C SER A 68 -12.27 15.77 2.16
N THR A 69 -13.01 16.88 2.26
CA THR A 69 -12.45 18.21 2.49
C THR A 69 -12.34 18.57 3.97
N ASP A 70 -12.73 17.68 4.89
CA ASP A 70 -12.62 17.90 6.33
C ASP A 70 -11.16 17.69 6.78
N PRO A 71 -10.47 18.73 7.28
CA PRO A 71 -9.07 18.62 7.70
C PRO A 71 -8.87 17.70 8.91
N ASN A 72 -9.94 17.36 9.64
CA ASN A 72 -9.88 16.48 10.81
C ASN A 72 -10.27 15.03 10.49
N ILE A 73 -10.49 14.70 9.20
CA ILE A 73 -10.88 13.34 8.87
C ILE A 73 -9.73 12.37 9.10
N ASP A 74 -10.06 11.28 9.77
CA ASP A 74 -9.14 10.16 9.94
C ASP A 74 -9.17 9.28 8.70
N LEU A 75 -8.18 9.49 7.82
CA LEU A 75 -8.03 8.78 6.53
C LEU A 75 -7.96 7.25 6.69
N TYR A 76 -7.52 6.78 7.86
CA TYR A 76 -7.29 5.36 8.15
C TYR A 76 -8.37 4.79 9.08
N ALA A 77 -9.46 5.53 9.29
CA ALA A 77 -10.61 5.05 10.03
C ALA A 77 -11.23 3.81 9.36
N PRO A 78 -11.72 2.83 10.14
CA PRO A 78 -12.55 1.78 9.59
C PRO A 78 -13.86 2.37 9.02
N PRO A 79 -14.47 1.71 8.03
CA PRO A 79 -15.75 2.15 7.48
C PRO A 79 -16.83 2.23 8.56
N LYS A 80 -17.48 3.40 8.66
CA LYS A 80 -18.56 3.65 9.62
C LYS A 80 -19.68 2.62 9.49
N ASN A 81 -20.19 2.16 10.62
CA ASN A 81 -21.33 1.23 10.73
C ASN A 81 -21.18 -0.10 9.99
N HIS A 82 -19.95 -0.50 9.64
CA HIS A 82 -19.72 -1.72 8.89
C HIS A 82 -18.84 -2.71 9.65
N HIS A 83 -19.37 -3.92 9.84
CA HIS A 83 -18.64 -5.03 10.44
C HIS A 83 -18.20 -5.98 9.32
N LEU A 84 -16.95 -5.89 8.90
CA LEU A 84 -16.40 -6.79 7.88
C LEU A 84 -16.34 -8.21 8.41
N LYS A 85 -16.94 -9.14 7.67
CA LYS A 85 -16.81 -10.57 7.94
C LYS A 85 -15.43 -11.05 7.48
N LYS A 86 -15.03 -12.25 7.93
CA LYS A 86 -13.78 -12.88 7.50
C LYS A 86 -13.66 -13.00 5.97
N THR A 87 -14.77 -13.31 5.29
CA THR A 87 -14.86 -13.38 3.83
C THR A 87 -14.58 -12.04 3.17
N ASP A 88 -15.09 -10.94 3.75
CA ASP A 88 -14.91 -9.59 3.23
C ASP A 88 -13.45 -9.15 3.40
N ILE A 89 -12.81 -9.50 4.53
CA ILE A 89 -11.38 -9.25 4.77
C ILE A 89 -10.51 -10.04 3.77
N GLN A 90 -10.87 -11.28 3.48
CA GLN A 90 -10.17 -12.09 2.49
C GLN A 90 -10.31 -11.50 1.09
N GLN A 91 -11.53 -11.14 0.69
CA GLN A 91 -11.78 -10.47 -0.59
C GLN A 91 -11.02 -9.14 -0.69
N LEU A 92 -10.99 -8.35 0.39
CA LEU A 92 -10.23 -7.11 0.45
C LEU A 92 -8.74 -7.35 0.20
N LYS A 93 -8.15 -8.32 0.89
CA LYS A 93 -6.75 -8.71 0.69
C LYS A 93 -6.49 -9.11 -0.77
N GLU A 94 -7.34 -9.96 -1.35
CA GLU A 94 -7.20 -10.42 -2.73
C GLU A 94 -7.30 -9.28 -3.74
N GLN A 95 -8.18 -8.30 -3.51
CA GLN A 95 -8.26 -7.10 -4.34
C GLN A 95 -6.99 -6.25 -4.24
N LEU A 96 -6.46 -6.02 -3.04
CA LEU A 96 -5.21 -5.28 -2.84
C LEU A 96 -4.04 -5.94 -3.57
N GLU A 97 -3.88 -7.26 -3.42
CA GLU A 97 -2.82 -8.03 -4.08
C GLU A 97 -3.00 -8.04 -5.61
N THR A 98 -4.24 -8.16 -6.09
CA THR A 98 -4.55 -8.08 -7.53
C THR A 98 -4.20 -6.70 -8.10
N LEU A 99 -4.49 -5.62 -7.37
CA LEU A 99 -4.18 -4.26 -7.78
C LEU A 99 -2.67 -3.99 -7.75
N LEU A 100 -1.96 -4.47 -6.73
CA LEU A 100 -0.48 -4.45 -6.68
C LEU A 100 0.15 -5.16 -7.87
N TYR A 101 -0.35 -6.35 -8.21
CA TYR A 101 0.14 -7.11 -9.35
C TYR A 101 -0.13 -6.40 -10.68
N LYS A 102 -1.34 -5.86 -10.87
CA LYS A 102 -1.68 -5.08 -12.07
C LYS A 102 -0.85 -3.80 -12.19
N HIS A 103 -0.63 -3.11 -11.07
CA HIS A 103 0.23 -1.93 -11.02
C HIS A 103 1.66 -2.32 -11.41
N TYR A 104 2.13 -3.47 -10.93
CA TYR A 104 3.46 -3.98 -11.28
C TYR A 104 3.61 -4.22 -12.79
N LEU A 105 2.63 -4.89 -13.40
CA LEU A 105 2.66 -5.16 -14.84
C LEU A 105 2.71 -3.86 -15.68
N THR A 106 2.00 -2.82 -15.25
CA THR A 106 1.93 -1.54 -15.97
C THR A 106 3.16 -0.66 -15.75
N TYR A 107 3.55 -0.44 -14.49
CA TYR A 107 4.54 0.58 -14.13
C TYR A 107 5.92 0.01 -13.77
N GLN A 108 6.04 -1.31 -13.66
CA GLN A 108 7.30 -2.02 -13.46
C GLN A 108 8.16 -1.47 -12.29
N PRO A 109 7.60 -1.23 -11.08
CA PRO A 109 8.39 -0.80 -9.92
C PRO A 109 9.30 -1.92 -9.42
N GLU A 110 10.37 -1.56 -8.71
CA GLU A 110 11.27 -2.50 -8.03
C GLU A 110 10.69 -2.95 -6.69
N CYS A 111 10.00 -2.08 -5.97
CA CYS A 111 9.35 -2.43 -4.72
C CYS A 111 8.15 -1.52 -4.40
N TYR A 112 7.33 -2.03 -3.48
CA TYR A 112 6.25 -1.30 -2.82
C TYR A 112 6.58 -1.10 -1.36
N PHE A 113 6.24 0.06 -0.82
CA PHE A 113 6.44 0.41 0.57
C PHE A 113 5.10 0.78 1.22
N PHE A 114 4.86 0.24 2.42
CA PHE A 114 3.62 0.44 3.18
C PHE A 114 3.96 0.86 4.61
N ILE A 115 3.25 1.85 5.12
CA ILE A 115 3.25 2.20 6.55
C ILE A 115 1.87 1.85 7.12
N ALA A 116 1.85 1.05 8.17
CA ALA A 116 0.64 0.66 8.87
C ALA A 116 0.30 1.65 9.99
N GLU A 117 -0.44 2.69 9.62
CA GLU A 117 -0.86 3.78 10.51
C GLU A 117 -1.78 3.32 11.66
N ARG A 118 -2.29 2.07 11.59
CA ARG A 118 -3.16 1.45 12.61
C ARG A 118 -2.96 -0.07 12.73
N PRO A 119 -3.31 -0.67 13.89
CA PRO A 119 -3.21 -2.12 14.11
C PRO A 119 -4.04 -2.97 13.13
N SER A 120 -5.16 -2.47 12.62
CA SER A 120 -5.96 -3.16 11.61
C SER A 120 -5.22 -3.27 10.27
N LEU A 121 -4.55 -2.19 9.84
CA LEU A 121 -3.75 -2.16 8.63
C LEU A 121 -2.50 -3.01 8.78
N SER A 122 -1.80 -2.93 9.92
CA SER A 122 -0.63 -3.77 10.20
C SER A 122 -0.96 -5.25 10.06
N ARG A 123 -2.10 -5.70 10.63
CA ARG A 123 -2.58 -7.08 10.46
C ARG A 123 -2.93 -7.43 9.01
N MET A 124 -3.42 -6.49 8.21
CA MET A 124 -3.70 -6.72 6.79
C MET A 124 -2.40 -6.87 6.00
N TYR A 125 -1.45 -5.95 6.17
CA TYR A 125 -0.17 -5.97 5.46
C TYR A 125 0.69 -7.16 5.86
N GLN A 126 0.67 -7.55 7.14
CA GLN A 126 1.29 -8.80 7.59
C GLN A 126 0.67 -10.02 6.89
N LYS A 127 -0.66 -10.09 6.73
CA LYS A 127 -1.29 -11.19 5.96
C LYS A 127 -0.89 -11.20 4.50
N MET A 128 -0.72 -10.03 3.89
CA MET A 128 -0.17 -9.88 2.54
C MET A 128 1.30 -10.28 2.48
N CYS A 129 2.05 -10.23 3.58
CA CYS A 129 3.39 -10.78 3.64
C CYS A 129 3.36 -12.31 3.79
N ASP A 130 2.58 -12.84 4.73
CA ASP A 130 2.64 -14.25 5.11
C ASP A 130 1.96 -15.18 4.10
N ASN A 131 0.80 -14.79 3.58
CA ASN A 131 -0.09 -15.65 2.81
C ASN A 131 -0.46 -14.99 1.48
N ARG A 132 0.54 -14.71 0.65
CA ARG A 132 0.36 -13.98 -0.63
C ARG A 132 -0.58 -14.68 -1.59
N HIS A 133 -1.31 -13.88 -2.37
CA HIS A 133 -2.03 -14.40 -3.54
C HIS A 133 -1.05 -15.12 -4.48
N PRO A 134 -1.43 -16.24 -5.12
CA PRO A 134 -0.57 -16.96 -6.06
C PRO A 134 0.01 -16.10 -7.21
N LEU A 135 -0.71 -15.04 -7.62
CA LEU A 135 -0.21 -14.08 -8.62
C LEU A 135 1.08 -13.35 -8.19
N MET A 136 1.33 -13.25 -6.89
CA MET A 136 2.49 -12.58 -6.31
C MET A 136 3.50 -13.57 -5.72
N ILE A 137 3.53 -14.81 -6.20
CA ILE A 137 4.39 -15.86 -5.63
C ILE A 137 5.88 -15.48 -5.67
N ASP A 138 6.32 -14.81 -6.74
CA ASP A 138 7.70 -14.37 -6.94
C ASP A 138 8.03 -13.04 -6.24
N PHE A 139 7.05 -12.42 -5.58
CA PHE A 139 7.26 -11.20 -4.80
C PHE A 139 7.80 -11.60 -3.42
N LYS A 140 8.78 -10.84 -2.94
CA LYS A 140 9.46 -11.10 -1.66
C LYS A 140 9.12 -10.01 -0.65
N PRO A 141 8.28 -10.30 0.36
CA PRO A 141 7.98 -9.34 1.39
C PRO A 141 9.11 -9.23 2.42
N VAL A 142 9.23 -8.06 3.02
CA VAL A 142 10.01 -7.76 4.22
C VAL A 142 9.09 -6.98 5.13
N GLY A 143 8.61 -7.59 6.21
CA GLY A 143 7.69 -6.95 7.16
C GLY A 143 8.37 -6.58 8.47
N GLN A 144 7.61 -5.90 9.33
CA GLN A 144 8.03 -5.56 10.70
C GLN A 144 9.31 -4.69 10.74
N LEU A 145 9.39 -3.74 9.81
CA LEU A 145 10.45 -2.74 9.74
C LEU A 145 10.09 -1.50 10.57
N GLY A 146 11.08 -0.65 10.85
CA GLY A 146 10.93 0.54 11.66
C GLY A 146 10.79 0.24 13.16
N ASP A 147 10.95 1.27 13.98
CA ASP A 147 10.93 1.16 15.45
C ASP A 147 9.64 0.54 15.99
N ASN A 148 8.51 0.75 15.30
CA ASN A 148 7.20 0.27 15.70
C ASN A 148 6.77 -1.03 15.00
N ALA A 149 7.63 -1.62 14.15
CA ALA A 149 7.29 -2.77 13.31
C ALA A 149 6.02 -2.57 12.46
N ASP A 150 5.78 -1.33 12.02
CA ASP A 150 4.62 -0.91 11.23
C ASP A 150 4.95 -0.70 9.75
N CYS A 151 6.21 -0.83 9.36
CA CYS A 151 6.65 -0.67 7.99
C CYS A 151 6.78 -2.03 7.28
N PHE A 152 6.34 -2.08 6.02
CA PHE A 152 6.38 -3.28 5.19
C PHE A 152 6.89 -2.92 3.79
N ILE A 153 7.71 -3.80 3.22
CA ILE A 153 8.21 -3.70 1.85
C ILE A 153 7.80 -4.96 1.11
N ILE A 154 7.34 -4.83 -0.14
CA ILE A 154 7.18 -5.95 -1.06
C ILE A 154 8.10 -5.72 -2.25
N LYS A 155 9.18 -6.50 -2.33
CA LYS A 155 10.09 -6.54 -3.47
C LYS A 155 9.41 -7.23 -4.64
N THR A 156 9.43 -6.61 -5.82
CA THR A 156 8.91 -7.21 -7.05
C THR A 156 10.00 -8.09 -7.69
N PRO A 157 9.65 -8.89 -8.72
CA PRO A 157 10.65 -9.62 -9.51
C PRO A 157 11.71 -8.73 -10.18
N ASN A 158 11.45 -7.42 -10.32
CA ASN A 158 12.40 -6.47 -10.90
C ASN A 158 13.45 -5.98 -9.88
N TYR A 159 13.25 -6.27 -8.59
CA TYR A 159 14.19 -5.86 -7.54
C TYR A 159 15.55 -6.55 -7.73
N LYS A 160 16.60 -5.75 -7.95
CA LYS A 160 17.98 -6.26 -8.07
C LYS A 160 18.69 -6.14 -6.73
N GLU A 161 19.09 -7.26 -6.14
CA GLU A 161 19.95 -7.27 -4.93
C GLU A 161 21.29 -6.57 -5.20
#